data_AF-A0A1V6FX90-F1
#
_entry.id   AF-A0A1V6FX90-F1
#
_cell.length_a   1.000
_cell.length_b   1.000
_cell.length_c   1.000
_cell.angle_alpha   90.00
_cell.angle_beta   90.00
_cell.angle_gamma   90.00
#
_symmetry.space_group_name_H-M   'P 1'
#
loop_
_entity.id
_entity.type
_entity.pdbx_description
1 polymer ?
#
loop_
_entity_poly.entity_id
_entity_poly.type
_entity_poly.pdbx_seq_one_letter_code
_entity_poly.pdbx_strand_id
1 'polypeptide(L)'
;MFELVHFRGADKIIKEKKMTNIVRSLMQYLDDCLYGTRHKSELMRQALKENDWRQNGDVKIFEGRRYAYKGIRNRVGLDGSFSSYEAIQDALFRLQLGYDHKKIDVGIVMIPAQRSEKSKLGKTRDLVKKEIKLLEPTITIPVLIAIFDLGRPGELYEENRQKPEKVIKKKDVDQEELARKYLHGDKQYESEPKPDEEVKAEAHRRKPAVYKKTMINDQKIAA
;
A
#
# COMPACT_ATOMS: atom_id res chain seq x y z
N MET A 1 15.73 6.93 5.04
CA MET A 1 16.51 8.05 5.63
C MET A 1 15.84 9.35 5.23
N PHE A 2 15.71 10.31 6.16
CA PHE A 2 15.07 11.60 5.88
C PHE A 2 15.98 12.81 6.20
N GLU A 3 15.77 13.92 5.47
CA GLU A 3 16.43 15.21 5.71
C GLU A 3 15.38 16.26 6.13
N LEU A 4 15.74 17.11 7.10
CA LEU A 4 14.90 18.22 7.55
C LEU A 4 15.51 19.57 7.13
N VAL A 5 14.70 20.40 6.49
CA VAL A 5 15.09 21.74 6.03
C VAL A 5 14.13 22.77 6.62
N HIS A 6 14.67 23.78 7.31
CA HIS A 6 13.87 24.78 8.00
C HIS A 6 13.85 26.11 7.25
N PHE A 7 12.69 26.75 7.20
CA PHE A 7 12.49 28.05 6.58
C PHE A 7 11.76 29.01 7.53
N ARG A 8 12.11 30.30 7.46
CA ARG A 8 11.44 31.41 8.17
C ARG A 8 11.29 31.18 9.68
N GLY A 9 12.34 30.65 10.32
CA GLY A 9 12.37 30.45 11.77
C GLY A 9 11.48 29.32 12.30
N ALA A 10 11.03 28.40 11.43
CA ALA A 10 10.22 27.24 11.85
C ALA A 10 10.87 26.41 12.96
N ASP A 11 12.21 26.31 12.99
CA ASP A 11 12.94 25.61 14.04
C ASP A 11 12.73 26.23 15.43
N LYS A 12 12.70 27.56 15.53
CA LYS A 12 12.47 28.29 16.78
C LYS A 12 11.06 28.06 17.29
N ILE A 13 10.06 28.21 16.42
CA ILE A 13 8.65 28.00 16.76
C ILE A 13 8.39 26.57 17.24
N ILE A 14 8.98 25.57 16.56
CA ILE A 14 8.85 24.15 16.96
C ILE A 14 9.50 23.90 18.34
N LYS A 15 10.65 24.52 18.62
CA LYS A 15 11.33 24.42 19.92
C LYS A 15 10.51 25.06 21.04
N GLU A 16 10.00 26.26 20.83
CA GLU A 16 9.15 26.98 21.81
C GLU A 16 7.89 26.18 22.16
N LYS A 17 7.30 25.52 21.17
CA LYS A 17 6.15 24.62 21.34
C LYS A 17 6.49 23.27 21.99
N LYS A 18 7.77 23.00 22.31
CA LYS A 18 8.27 21.70 22.82
C LYS A 18 7.94 20.53 21.87
N MET A 19 7.84 20.79 20.56
CA MET A 19 7.46 19.79 19.56
C MET A 19 8.65 19.12 18.88
N THR A 20 9.89 19.53 19.15
CA THR A 20 11.10 19.04 18.46
C THR A 20 11.23 17.51 18.48
N ASN A 21 11.13 16.91 19.67
CA ASN A 21 11.27 15.45 19.81
C ASN A 21 10.07 14.71 19.22
N ILE A 22 8.86 15.24 19.38
CA ILE A 22 7.62 14.66 18.83
C ILE A 22 7.68 14.64 17.30
N VAL A 23 8.08 15.75 16.68
CA VAL A 23 8.24 15.85 15.22
C VAL A 23 9.32 14.90 14.74
N ARG A 24 10.51 14.90 15.37
CA ARG A 24 11.60 13.99 14.98
C ARG A 24 11.19 12.51 15.08
N SER A 25 10.53 12.13 16.17
CA SER A 25 10.04 10.77 16.38
C SER A 25 9.00 10.37 15.33
N LEU A 26 8.09 11.28 14.98
CA LEU A 26 7.13 11.03 13.91
C LEU A 26 7.84 10.84 12.56
N MET A 27 8.80 11.70 12.22
CA MET A 27 9.52 11.58 10.95
C MET A 27 10.30 10.26 10.89
N GLN A 28 10.93 9.83 11.99
CA GLN A 28 11.57 8.52 12.07
C GLN A 28 10.57 7.38 11.87
N TYR A 29 9.44 7.42 12.58
CA TYR A 29 8.40 6.40 12.46
C TYR A 29 7.87 6.30 11.01
N LEU A 30 7.67 7.43 10.35
CA LEU A 30 7.22 7.49 8.96
C LEU A 30 8.30 6.97 7.98
N ASP A 31 9.57 7.25 8.24
CA ASP A 31 10.67 6.71 7.43
C ASP A 31 10.66 5.17 7.51
N ASP A 32 10.59 4.63 8.73
CA ASP A 32 10.62 3.19 8.99
C ASP A 32 9.40 2.47 8.40
N CYS A 33 8.19 3.01 8.60
CA CYS A 33 6.96 2.31 8.19
C CYS A 33 6.61 2.49 6.70
N LEU A 34 7.15 3.51 6.03
CA LEU A 34 6.86 3.77 4.62
C LEU A 34 7.95 3.27 3.67
N TYR A 35 9.17 3.03 4.16
CA TYR A 35 10.26 2.54 3.33
C TYR A 35 9.91 1.22 2.63
N GLY A 36 10.18 1.13 1.33
CA GLY A 36 9.92 -0.07 0.52
C GLY A 36 8.44 -0.39 0.28
N THR A 37 7.50 0.42 0.80
CA THR A 37 6.06 0.12 0.73
C THR A 37 5.39 0.63 -0.55
N ARG A 38 4.34 -0.08 -0.97
CA ARG A 38 3.47 0.32 -2.10
C ARG A 38 2.38 1.30 -1.68
N HIS A 39 1.73 1.06 -0.54
CA HIS A 39 0.52 1.79 -0.11
C HIS A 39 0.83 2.95 0.85
N LYS A 40 1.78 3.83 0.46
CA LYS A 40 2.32 4.91 1.31
C LYS A 40 1.25 5.82 1.93
N SER A 41 0.19 6.16 1.18
CA SER A 41 -0.82 7.11 1.65
C SER A 41 -1.68 6.58 2.81
N GLU A 42 -2.04 5.30 2.77
CA GLU A 42 -2.86 4.69 3.81
C GLU A 42 -2.04 4.41 5.06
N LEU A 43 -0.82 3.86 4.89
CA LEU A 43 0.12 3.66 5.99
C LEU A 43 0.47 4.98 6.69
N MET A 44 0.70 6.06 5.94
CA MET A 44 0.92 7.39 6.51
C MET A 44 -0.29 7.85 7.32
N ARG A 45 -1.53 7.62 6.84
CA ARG A 45 -2.74 7.99 7.58
C ARG A 45 -2.83 7.24 8.91
N GLN A 46 -2.52 5.95 8.91
CA GLN A 46 -2.52 5.09 10.10
C GLN A 46 -1.44 5.55 11.09
N ALA A 47 -0.21 5.73 10.62
CA ALA A 47 0.91 6.23 11.42
C ALA A 47 0.60 7.59 12.07
N LEU A 48 -0.01 8.52 11.32
CA LEU A 48 -0.42 9.82 11.86
C LEU A 48 -1.55 9.70 12.89
N LYS A 49 -2.44 8.72 12.75
CA LYS A 49 -3.49 8.45 13.74
C LYS A 49 -2.90 7.89 15.03
N GLU A 50 -1.99 6.92 14.94
CA GLU A 50 -1.30 6.30 16.07
C GLU A 50 -0.43 7.28 16.86
N ASN A 51 0.17 8.26 16.18
CA ASN A 51 1.02 9.28 16.79
C ASN A 51 0.26 10.55 17.24
N ASP A 52 -1.08 10.48 17.34
CA ASP A 52 -1.96 11.55 17.80
C ASP A 52 -2.02 12.81 16.92
N TRP A 53 -1.68 12.71 15.63
CA TRP A 53 -1.79 13.82 14.68
C TRP A 53 -3.16 13.91 14.01
N ARG A 54 -4.05 12.95 14.28
CA ARG A 54 -5.42 12.88 13.74
C ARG A 54 -6.47 12.55 14.81
N GLN A 55 -6.21 12.83 16.09
CA GLN A 55 -7.11 12.45 17.20
C GLN A 55 -8.55 12.94 17.03
N ASN A 56 -8.74 14.17 16.52
CA ASN A 56 -10.06 14.79 16.36
C ASN A 56 -10.73 14.49 15.00
N GLY A 57 -10.31 13.42 14.31
CA GLY A 57 -10.90 13.00 13.04
C GLY A 57 -10.40 13.79 11.83
N ASP A 58 -11.34 14.34 11.05
CA ASP A 58 -11.01 15.09 9.83
C ASP A 58 -10.32 16.42 10.18
N VAL A 59 -9.05 16.54 9.82
CA VAL A 59 -8.23 17.74 10.04
C VAL A 59 -8.54 18.84 9.00
N LYS A 60 -9.83 19.19 8.88
CA LYS A 60 -10.33 20.21 7.93
C LYS A 60 -9.75 21.58 8.26
N ILE A 61 -9.38 22.30 7.20
CA ILE A 61 -8.87 23.67 7.33
C ILE A 61 -10.02 24.63 7.59
N PHE A 62 -11.13 24.47 6.86
CA PHE A 62 -12.34 25.28 7.00
C PHE A 62 -13.58 24.40 7.08
N GLU A 63 -14.57 24.86 7.84
CA GLU A 63 -15.88 24.21 7.91
C GLU A 63 -16.58 24.25 6.54
N GLY A 64 -17.35 23.21 6.23
CA GLY A 64 -18.04 23.07 4.95
C GLY A 64 -17.14 22.84 3.73
N ARG A 65 -15.81 22.79 3.88
CA ARG A 65 -14.86 22.53 2.80
C ARG A 65 -14.23 21.14 2.92
N ARG A 66 -13.75 20.62 1.79
CA ARG A 66 -13.07 19.32 1.70
C ARG A 66 -11.55 19.40 1.91
N TYR A 67 -10.97 20.60 1.88
CA TYR A 67 -9.54 20.76 2.10
C TYR A 67 -9.19 20.49 3.57
N ALA A 68 -8.24 19.60 3.77
CA ALA A 68 -7.81 19.14 5.08
C ALA A 68 -6.28 18.96 5.07
N TYR A 69 -5.67 19.13 6.24
CA TYR A 69 -4.29 18.74 6.45
C TYR A 69 -4.15 17.20 6.35
N LYS A 70 -2.92 16.70 6.42
CA LYS A 70 -2.68 15.28 6.72
C LYS A 70 -2.71 15.02 8.22
N GLY A 71 -2.25 15.98 9.02
CA GLY A 71 -2.31 15.94 10.48
C GLY A 71 -2.18 17.32 11.10
N ILE A 72 -2.62 17.47 12.34
CA ILE A 72 -2.43 18.68 13.14
C ILE A 72 -2.22 18.30 14.60
N ARG A 73 -1.23 18.90 15.24
CA ARG A 73 -0.98 18.72 16.68
C ARG A 73 -0.35 19.98 17.25
N ASN A 74 -0.86 20.49 18.37
CA ASN A 74 -0.33 21.70 19.03
C ASN A 74 -0.13 22.91 18.07
N ARG A 75 -1.10 23.13 17.17
CA ARG A 75 -1.06 24.16 16.12
C ARG A 75 0.14 24.03 15.15
N VAL A 76 0.71 22.83 15.03
CA VAL A 76 1.65 22.45 13.97
C VAL A 76 0.85 21.68 12.92
N GLY A 77 0.74 22.24 11.72
CA GLY A 77 0.06 21.61 10.60
C GLY A 77 1.02 20.71 9.82
N LEU A 78 0.54 19.57 9.33
CA LEU A 78 1.31 18.63 8.55
C LEU A 78 0.58 18.32 7.25
N ASP A 79 1.25 18.52 6.12
CA ASP A 79 0.72 18.20 4.80
C ASP A 79 1.84 17.65 3.89
N GLY A 80 1.48 17.18 2.70
CA GLY A 80 2.43 16.61 1.75
C GLY A 80 1.93 15.33 1.09
N SER A 81 2.74 14.84 0.17
CA SER A 81 2.51 13.57 -0.53
C SER A 81 3.84 12.95 -0.92
N PHE A 82 3.91 11.62 -0.85
CA PHE A 82 5.05 10.83 -1.32
C PHE A 82 4.93 10.41 -2.79
N SER A 83 3.90 10.88 -3.50
CA SER A 83 3.68 10.55 -4.91
C SER A 83 4.64 11.28 -5.84
N SER A 84 4.96 12.54 -5.53
CA SER A 84 5.80 13.38 -6.37
C SER A 84 6.31 14.60 -5.61
N TYR A 85 7.36 15.23 -6.11
CA TYR A 85 7.94 16.45 -5.53
C TYR A 85 6.97 17.64 -5.61
N GLU A 86 6.20 17.72 -6.69
CA GLU A 86 5.28 18.82 -7.02
C GLU A 86 4.18 19.03 -5.97
N ALA A 87 3.90 17.99 -5.17
CA ALA A 87 2.99 18.08 -4.03
C ALA A 87 3.39 19.12 -2.98
N ILE A 88 4.64 19.61 -3.01
CA ILE A 88 5.11 20.72 -2.18
C ILE A 88 4.23 21.97 -2.32
N GLN A 89 3.75 22.30 -3.53
CA GLN A 89 2.96 23.50 -3.78
C GLN A 89 1.58 23.42 -3.12
N ASP A 90 0.87 22.31 -3.34
CA ASP A 90 -0.44 22.06 -2.72
C ASP A 90 -0.36 22.06 -1.19
N ALA A 91 0.69 21.46 -0.65
CA ALA A 91 0.93 21.40 0.79
C ALA A 91 1.20 22.80 1.37
N LEU A 92 2.09 23.57 0.74
CA LEU A 92 2.40 24.94 1.17
C LEU A 92 1.18 25.85 1.10
N PHE A 93 0.37 25.75 0.03
CA PHE A 93 -0.86 26.52 -0.11
C PHE A 93 -1.85 26.23 1.02
N ARG A 94 -2.12 24.96 1.31
CA ARG A 94 -3.03 24.56 2.41
C ARG A 94 -2.53 25.01 3.77
N LEU A 95 -1.23 24.87 4.02
CA LEU A 95 -0.62 25.32 5.26
C LEU A 95 -0.73 26.84 5.40
N GLN A 96 -0.47 27.61 4.33
CA GLN A 96 -0.63 29.06 4.30
C GLN A 96 -2.04 29.49 4.69
N LEU A 97 -3.08 28.86 4.13
CA LEU A 97 -4.47 29.12 4.52
C LEU A 97 -4.72 28.89 6.02
N GLY A 98 -4.08 27.87 6.60
CA GLY A 98 -4.11 27.65 8.04
C GLY A 98 -3.48 28.74 8.87
N TYR A 99 -2.33 29.22 8.39
CA TYR A 99 -1.53 30.21 9.07
C TYR A 99 -2.19 31.59 9.05
N ASP A 100 -2.68 32.03 7.88
CA ASP A 100 -3.37 33.32 7.74
C ASP A 100 -4.62 33.40 8.62
N HIS A 101 -5.31 32.28 8.81
CA HIS A 101 -6.47 32.16 9.68
C HIS A 101 -6.13 31.80 11.13
N LYS A 102 -4.85 31.88 11.53
CA LYS A 102 -4.36 31.62 12.89
C LYS A 102 -4.79 30.25 13.43
N LYS A 103 -4.93 29.24 12.58
CA LYS A 103 -5.21 27.84 12.99
C LYS A 103 -3.93 27.07 13.29
N ILE A 104 -2.85 27.38 12.59
CA ILE A 104 -1.52 26.85 12.82
C ILE A 104 -0.51 27.99 12.93
N ASP A 105 0.61 27.74 13.60
CA ASP A 105 1.70 28.72 13.73
C ASP A 105 2.91 28.33 12.86
N VAL A 106 3.00 27.05 12.49
CA VAL A 106 4.08 26.49 11.69
C VAL A 106 3.58 25.26 10.92
N GLY A 107 4.10 25.08 9.71
CA GLY A 107 3.79 23.95 8.85
C GLY A 107 4.94 22.93 8.74
N ILE A 108 4.59 21.68 8.47
CA ILE A 108 5.50 20.61 8.10
C ILE A 108 5.04 20.07 6.74
N VAL A 109 5.94 20.07 5.75
CA VAL A 109 5.69 19.52 4.42
C VAL A 109 6.51 18.25 4.23
N MET A 110 5.85 17.15 3.85
CA MET A 110 6.50 15.86 3.59
C MET A 110 6.52 15.56 2.09
N ILE A 111 7.72 15.31 1.54
CA ILE A 111 7.93 15.03 0.12
C ILE A 111 8.96 13.91 -0.08
N PRO A 112 8.93 13.19 -1.21
CA PRO A 112 9.92 12.18 -1.50
C PRO A 112 11.26 12.83 -1.92
N ALA A 113 12.37 12.18 -1.58
CA ALA A 113 13.71 12.48 -2.09
C ALA A 113 13.86 12.03 -3.54
N GLN A 114 13.19 10.93 -3.91
CA GLN A 114 13.22 10.35 -5.24
C GLN A 114 12.68 11.33 -6.29
N ARG A 115 13.49 11.51 -7.32
CA ARG A 115 13.18 12.35 -8.48
C ARG A 115 12.28 11.56 -9.43
N SER A 116 11.37 12.24 -10.12
CA SER A 116 10.89 11.71 -11.40
C SER A 116 12.05 11.68 -12.39
N GLU A 117 12.09 10.68 -13.28
CA GLU A 117 13.15 10.50 -14.29
C GLU A 117 13.34 11.73 -15.22
N LYS A 118 12.40 12.69 -15.19
CA LYS A 118 12.34 13.85 -16.09
C LYS A 118 13.01 15.11 -15.55
N SER A 119 13.46 15.13 -14.29
CA SER A 119 14.08 16.34 -13.70
C SER A 119 15.55 16.48 -14.13
N LYS A 120 15.98 17.69 -14.50
CA LYS A 120 17.38 18.01 -14.92
C LYS A 120 18.22 18.76 -13.85
N LEU A 121 17.66 19.05 -12.68
CA LEU A 121 18.25 20.00 -11.73
C LEU A 121 18.63 19.35 -10.38
N GLY A 122 19.91 19.46 -10.00
CA GLY A 122 20.44 19.53 -8.62
C GLY A 122 20.04 18.47 -7.57
N LYS A 123 20.46 18.70 -6.31
CA LYS A 123 19.97 17.97 -5.14
C LYS A 123 18.56 18.46 -4.78
N THR A 124 17.65 17.58 -4.31
CA THR A 124 16.25 17.93 -3.95
C THR A 124 16.18 19.09 -2.97
N ARG A 125 17.12 19.18 -2.02
CA ARG A 125 17.26 20.30 -1.10
C ARG A 125 17.39 21.67 -1.79
N ASP A 126 18.17 21.76 -2.86
CA ASP A 126 18.40 23.03 -3.56
C ASP A 126 17.18 23.45 -4.38
N LEU A 127 16.43 22.47 -4.90
CA LEU A 127 15.13 22.71 -5.53
C LEU A 127 14.14 23.28 -4.52
N VAL A 128 14.02 22.66 -3.35
CA VAL A 128 13.13 23.14 -2.28
C VAL A 128 13.45 24.59 -1.90
N LYS A 129 14.75 24.94 -1.78
CA LYS A 129 15.16 26.31 -1.48
C LYS A 129 14.76 27.29 -2.58
N LYS A 130 14.93 26.91 -3.84
CA LYS A 130 14.52 27.74 -5.00
C LYS A 130 13.00 27.89 -5.04
N GLU A 131 12.26 26.81 -4.81
CA GLU A 131 10.80 26.81 -4.81
C GLU A 131 10.23 27.77 -3.76
N ILE A 132 10.68 27.66 -2.51
CA ILE A 132 10.23 28.56 -1.45
C ILE A 132 10.56 30.02 -1.76
N LYS A 133 11.73 30.28 -2.36
CA LYS A 133 12.12 31.64 -2.77
C LYS A 133 11.22 32.17 -3.90
N LEU A 134 10.83 31.33 -4.86
CA LEU A 134 9.93 31.71 -5.96
C LEU A 134 8.50 32.00 -5.48
N LEU A 135 8.09 31.37 -4.39
CA LEU A 135 6.76 31.56 -3.80
C LEU A 135 6.65 32.80 -2.91
N GLU A 136 7.73 33.55 -2.71
CA GLU A 136 7.68 34.84 -2.00
C GLU A 136 7.18 35.96 -2.93
N PRO A 137 6.31 36.86 -2.43
CA PRO A 137 5.82 36.99 -1.05
C PRO A 137 4.49 36.25 -0.78
N THR A 138 3.99 35.43 -1.71
CA THR A 138 2.66 34.81 -1.61
C THR A 138 2.54 33.78 -0.48
N ILE A 139 3.53 32.92 -0.33
CA ILE A 139 3.62 31.96 0.77
C ILE A 139 4.59 32.54 1.77
N THR A 140 4.16 32.82 3.00
CA THR A 140 4.95 33.44 4.08
C THR A 140 5.02 32.59 5.35
N ILE A 141 4.24 31.51 5.43
CA ILE A 141 4.21 30.62 6.59
C ILE A 141 5.63 30.11 6.95
N PRO A 142 5.97 30.06 8.26
CA PRO A 142 7.09 29.28 8.76
C PRO A 142 6.91 27.80 8.47
N VAL A 143 7.86 27.19 7.76
CA VAL A 143 7.73 25.80 7.31
C VAL A 143 8.99 24.98 7.53
N LEU A 144 8.78 23.75 7.98
CA LEU A 144 9.74 22.65 8.00
C LEU A 144 9.46 21.75 6.80
N ILE A 145 10.46 21.43 6.00
CA ILE A 145 10.33 20.46 4.90
C ILE A 145 11.09 19.20 5.27
N ALA A 146 10.37 18.08 5.29
CA ALA A 146 10.89 16.75 5.50
C ALA A 146 10.97 16.01 4.15
N ILE A 147 12.19 15.68 3.75
CA ILE A 147 12.51 15.02 2.48
C ILE A 147 12.84 13.56 2.79
N PHE A 148 12.05 12.63 2.26
CA PHE A 148 12.15 11.20 2.61
C PHE A 148 12.69 10.35 1.47
N ASP A 149 13.76 9.60 1.71
CA ASP A 149 14.20 8.55 0.80
C ASP A 149 13.60 7.20 1.20
N LEU A 150 12.46 6.88 0.56
CA LEU A 150 11.61 5.73 0.90
C LEU A 150 11.89 4.48 0.04
N GLY A 151 12.94 4.48 -0.77
CA GLY A 151 13.28 3.32 -1.62
C GLY A 151 12.22 2.99 -2.68
N ARG A 152 12.36 1.81 -3.31
CA ARG A 152 11.43 1.29 -4.32
C ARG A 152 10.41 0.35 -3.68
N PRO A 153 9.15 0.33 -4.16
CA PRO A 153 8.19 -0.67 -3.71
C PRO A 153 8.75 -2.09 -3.91
N GLY A 154 8.80 -2.89 -2.86
CA GLY A 154 9.32 -4.26 -2.95
C GLY A 154 10.77 -4.45 -2.48
N GLU A 155 11.53 -3.37 -2.26
CA GLU A 155 12.96 -3.42 -1.93
C GLU A 155 13.25 -4.27 -0.67
N LEU A 156 12.44 -4.12 0.38
CA LEU A 156 12.52 -4.93 1.61
C LEU A 156 12.31 -6.45 1.38
N TYR A 157 11.57 -6.83 0.34
CA TYR A 157 11.30 -8.23 0.00
C TYR A 157 12.37 -8.82 -0.93
N GLU A 158 13.12 -7.97 -1.66
CA GLU A 158 14.18 -8.41 -2.56
C GLU A 158 15.45 -8.82 -1.79
N GLU A 159 15.79 -8.12 -0.70
CA GLU A 159 16.91 -8.49 0.17
C GLU A 159 16.70 -9.85 0.87
N ASN A 160 15.44 -10.18 1.19
CA ASN A 160 15.06 -11.43 1.85
C ASN A 160 14.63 -12.55 0.88
N ARG A 161 14.70 -12.33 -0.44
CA ARG A 161 14.60 -13.45 -1.38
C ARG A 161 15.86 -14.30 -1.21
N GLN A 162 15.74 -15.38 -0.44
CA GLN A 162 16.62 -16.53 -0.57
C GLN A 162 16.77 -16.78 -2.07
N LYS A 163 18.02 -16.70 -2.57
CA LYS A 163 18.35 -17.06 -3.96
C LYS A 163 17.60 -18.35 -4.24
N PRO A 164 16.83 -18.45 -5.34
CA PRO A 164 16.06 -19.66 -5.60
C PRO A 164 17.02 -20.84 -5.45
N GLU A 165 16.71 -21.75 -4.52
CA GLU A 165 17.47 -22.98 -4.39
C GLU A 165 17.57 -23.55 -5.80
N LYS A 166 18.81 -23.78 -6.27
CA LYS A 166 19.01 -24.45 -7.55
C LYS A 166 18.20 -25.73 -7.44
N VAL A 167 17.11 -25.81 -8.21
CA VAL A 167 16.32 -27.02 -8.34
C VAL A 167 17.31 -28.08 -8.80
N ILE A 168 17.78 -28.91 -7.86
CA ILE A 168 18.48 -30.13 -8.20
C ILE A 168 17.43 -30.90 -8.96
N LYS A 169 17.59 -31.00 -10.29
CA LYS A 169 16.77 -31.86 -11.13
C LYS A 169 16.84 -33.25 -10.51
N LYS A 170 15.84 -33.61 -9.71
CA LYS A 170 15.64 -35.01 -9.33
C LYS A 170 15.45 -35.74 -10.64
N LYS A 171 16.34 -36.70 -10.91
CA LYS A 171 16.25 -37.60 -12.06
C LYS A 171 14.81 -38.06 -12.20
N ASP A 172 14.33 -38.07 -13.44
CA ASP A 172 13.01 -38.55 -13.84
C ASP A 172 12.73 -39.88 -13.15
N VAL A 173 11.92 -39.84 -12.10
CA VAL A 173 11.33 -41.05 -11.54
C VAL A 173 10.15 -41.33 -12.45
N ASP A 174 10.19 -42.46 -13.17
CA ASP A 174 9.16 -42.88 -14.11
C ASP A 174 7.79 -42.80 -13.42
N GLN A 175 6.99 -41.82 -13.84
CA GLN A 175 5.66 -41.58 -13.28
C GLN A 175 4.74 -42.78 -13.49
N GLU A 176 5.01 -43.62 -14.48
CA GLU A 176 4.31 -44.89 -14.73
C GLU A 176 4.57 -45.93 -13.65
N GLU A 177 5.80 -46.06 -13.14
CA GLU A 177 6.13 -47.04 -12.11
C GLU A 177 5.49 -46.65 -10.77
N LEU A 178 5.50 -45.35 -10.46
CA LEU A 178 4.81 -44.81 -9.30
C LEU A 178 3.30 -45.01 -9.40
N ALA A 179 2.71 -44.71 -10.56
CA ALA A 179 1.27 -44.90 -10.79
C ALA A 179 0.85 -46.36 -10.66
N ARG A 180 1.63 -47.31 -11.18
CA ARG A 180 1.36 -48.76 -11.05
C ARG A 180 1.34 -49.22 -9.60
N LYS A 181 2.31 -48.75 -8.80
CA LYS A 181 2.44 -49.13 -7.38
C LYS A 181 1.32 -48.58 -6.50
N TYR A 182 0.75 -47.42 -6.85
CA TYR A 182 -0.33 -46.78 -6.07
C TYR A 182 -1.74 -47.15 -6.54
N LEU A 183 -1.97 -47.42 -7.84
CA LEU A 183 -3.30 -47.80 -8.34
C LEU A 183 -3.63 -49.29 -8.13
N HIS A 184 -2.63 -50.16 -8.19
CA HIS A 184 -2.80 -51.60 -8.06
C HIS A 184 -1.95 -52.07 -6.89
N GLY A 185 -2.43 -51.81 -5.67
CA GLY A 185 -1.75 -52.29 -4.46
C GLY A 185 -1.44 -53.78 -4.56
N ASP A 186 -0.29 -54.19 -4.03
CA ASP A 186 0.21 -55.58 -4.03
C ASP A 186 -0.78 -56.54 -3.34
N LYS A 187 -1.81 -56.96 -4.05
CA LYS A 187 -2.74 -58.00 -3.61
C LYS A 187 -2.81 -59.07 -4.68
N GLN A 188 -2.23 -60.22 -4.35
CA GLN A 188 -2.62 -61.48 -4.97
C GLN A 188 -4.12 -61.68 -4.68
N TYR A 189 -4.95 -61.62 -5.72
CA TYR A 189 -6.36 -61.94 -5.60
C TYR A 189 -6.51 -63.45 -5.40
N GLU A 190 -7.01 -63.86 -4.22
CA GLU A 190 -7.71 -65.14 -4.13
C GLU A 190 -8.97 -65.06 -5.01
N SER A 191 -9.22 -66.11 -5.80
CA SER A 191 -10.32 -66.16 -6.77
C SER A 191 -11.69 -66.01 -6.11
N GLU A 192 -12.55 -65.15 -6.67
CA GLU A 192 -13.94 -64.98 -6.23
C GLU A 192 -14.75 -66.30 -6.33
N PRO A 193 -15.63 -66.60 -5.36
CA PRO A 193 -16.52 -67.75 -5.46
C PRO A 193 -17.59 -67.52 -6.53
N LYS A 194 -17.96 -68.59 -7.26
CA LYS A 194 -18.93 -68.53 -8.36
C LYS A 194 -20.32 -68.12 -7.85
N PRO A 195 -21.10 -67.32 -8.61
CA PRO A 195 -22.45 -66.90 -8.21
C PRO A 195 -23.51 -67.98 -8.49
N ASP A 196 -24.50 -68.08 -7.60
CA ASP A 196 -25.62 -69.03 -7.66
C ASP A 196 -26.66 -68.72 -8.76
N GLU A 197 -27.38 -69.76 -9.21
CA GLU A 197 -28.20 -69.76 -10.43
C GLU A 197 -29.41 -68.81 -10.44
N GLU A 198 -29.87 -68.31 -9.29
CA GLU A 198 -31.03 -67.39 -9.21
C GLU A 198 -30.78 -66.01 -9.86
N VAL A 199 -29.54 -65.53 -9.88
CA VAL A 199 -29.20 -64.18 -10.40
C VAL A 199 -29.29 -64.10 -11.94
N LYS A 200 -29.26 -65.24 -12.64
CA LYS A 200 -29.36 -65.27 -14.12
C LYS A 200 -30.78 -65.04 -14.64
N ALA A 201 -31.81 -65.32 -13.84
CA ALA A 201 -33.20 -65.24 -14.28
C ALA A 201 -33.73 -63.79 -14.36
N GLU A 202 -33.16 -62.87 -13.59
CA GLU A 202 -33.68 -61.50 -13.46
C GLU A 202 -33.15 -60.52 -14.53
N ALA A 203 -32.08 -60.89 -15.24
CA ALA A 203 -31.47 -60.09 -16.30
C ALA A 203 -32.27 -60.05 -17.63
N HIS A 204 -33.29 -60.91 -17.80
CA HIS A 204 -34.04 -61.02 -19.06
C HIS A 204 -35.35 -60.22 -19.13
N ARG A 205 -35.72 -59.44 -18.11
CA ARG A 205 -36.89 -58.54 -18.20
C ARG A 205 -36.53 -57.24 -18.93
N ARG A 206 -37.02 -57.11 -20.17
CA ARG A 206 -36.86 -55.92 -21.03
C ARG A 206 -37.51 -54.68 -20.41
N LYS A 207 -36.77 -53.57 -20.30
CA LYS A 207 -37.30 -52.24 -19.89
C LYS A 207 -37.82 -51.47 -21.13
N PRO A 208 -38.90 -50.68 -21.02
CA PRO A 208 -39.48 -49.93 -22.14
C PRO A 208 -38.69 -48.64 -22.48
N ALA A 209 -38.77 -48.22 -23.74
CA ALA A 209 -38.04 -47.08 -24.29
C ALA A 209 -38.65 -45.72 -23.88
N VAL A 210 -37.80 -44.77 -23.47
CA VAL A 210 -38.18 -43.40 -23.10
C VAL A 210 -37.83 -42.43 -24.24
N TYR A 211 -38.82 -41.66 -24.70
CA TYR A 211 -38.66 -40.64 -25.75
C TYR A 211 -38.15 -39.31 -25.14
N LYS A 212 -37.08 -38.73 -25.71
CA LYS A 212 -36.54 -37.42 -25.31
C LYS A 212 -37.39 -36.29 -25.90
N LYS A 213 -37.85 -35.35 -25.07
CA LYS A 213 -38.39 -34.04 -25.49
C LYS A 213 -37.36 -32.95 -25.16
N THR A 214 -36.90 -32.23 -26.18
CA THR A 214 -36.12 -31.00 -26.07
C THR A 214 -37.04 -29.82 -25.80
N MET A 215 -36.65 -28.92 -24.88
CA MET A 215 -37.25 -27.60 -24.72
C MET A 215 -36.10 -26.58 -24.61
N ILE A 216 -35.96 -25.77 -25.65
CA ILE A 216 -35.24 -24.50 -25.64
C ILE A 216 -36.23 -23.47 -25.08
N ASN A 217 -35.82 -22.62 -24.14
CA ASN A 217 -36.57 -21.40 -23.91
C ASN A 217 -35.68 -20.22 -23.51
N ASP A 218 -35.89 -19.13 -24.23
CA ASP A 218 -35.29 -17.81 -24.11
C ASP A 218 -35.65 -17.14 -22.79
N GLN A 219 -34.70 -16.41 -22.19
CA GLN A 219 -35.01 -15.42 -21.15
C GLN A 219 -34.68 -14.02 -21.64
N LYS A 220 -35.75 -13.25 -21.84
CA LYS A 220 -35.75 -11.81 -22.12
C LYS A 220 -35.37 -11.01 -20.86
N ILE A 221 -34.58 -9.98 -21.09
CA ILE A 221 -34.20 -8.91 -20.16
C ILE A 221 -35.43 -8.05 -19.84
N ALA A 222 -35.66 -7.77 -18.56
CA ALA A 222 -36.61 -6.75 -18.12
C ALA A 222 -35.85 -5.52 -17.62
N ALA A 223 -36.33 -4.35 -18.06
CA ALA A 223 -35.89 -3.01 -17.71
C ALA A 223 -36.40 -2.58 -16.32
#